data_AF-A0A9P5PGK2-F1
#
_entry.id   AF-A0A9P5PGK2-F1
#
_cell.length_a   1.000
_cell.length_b   1.000
_cell.length_c   1.000
_cell.angle_alpha   90.00
_cell.angle_beta   90.00
_cell.angle_gamma   90.00
#
_symmetry.space_group_name_H-M   'P 1'
#
loop_
_entity.id
_entity.type
_entity.pdbx_description
1 polymer ?
#
loop_
_entity_poly.entity_id
_entity_poly.type
_entity_poly.pdbx_seq_one_letter_code
_entity_poly.pdbx_strand_id
1 'polypeptide(L)'
;MRCHTCKKECEKPQKCSKCQKTIYCSRECQTLDWKQHKRSVCLKPVLAHKTEKLLNKFSGPGFALGGLTRMEDMAWAERVRSPRPTRVCDGCFALWNESTFDPNEDDSNRRCGPRREGKRCNDCDWTVCRDCLAPENQDRNILQAPTGSCRCPNANFGVPYCTMTTSYLHGDQRKQYTGPRHPEISGSGYPESAFDDKPKKCKNCGEMRRCLKKEHWTDYAPEAMLNMVEQAEKESGKQEGRR
;
A
#
# COMPACT_ATOMS: atom_id res chain seq x y z
N MET A 1 -27.54 24.39 -13.46
CA MET A 1 -26.87 23.07 -13.71
C MET A 1 -27.87 22.13 -14.36
N ARG A 2 -27.53 21.49 -15.48
CA ARG A 2 -28.47 20.71 -16.30
C ARG A 2 -28.34 19.20 -16.07
N CYS A 3 -29.45 18.49 -15.87
CA CYS A 3 -29.46 17.04 -15.69
C CYS A 3 -28.98 16.32 -16.96
N HIS A 4 -28.11 15.31 -16.80
CA HIS A 4 -27.63 14.52 -17.93
C HIS A 4 -28.73 13.69 -18.61
N THR A 5 -29.73 13.23 -17.84
CA THR A 5 -30.81 12.37 -18.32
C THR A 5 -31.95 13.17 -18.94
N CYS A 6 -32.60 14.03 -18.14
CA CYS A 6 -33.81 14.74 -18.59
C CYS A 6 -33.51 16.10 -19.24
N LYS A 7 -32.25 16.56 -19.25
CA LYS A 7 -31.79 17.84 -19.82
C LYS A 7 -32.48 19.09 -19.23
N LYS A 8 -33.21 18.97 -18.13
CA LYS A 8 -33.81 20.10 -17.39
C LYS A 8 -32.82 20.73 -16.42
N GLU A 9 -33.03 21.99 -16.08
CA GLU A 9 -32.30 22.63 -14.99
C GLU A 9 -32.73 22.04 -13.65
N CYS A 10 -31.76 21.70 -12.81
CA CYS A 10 -32.00 21.10 -11.50
C CYS A 10 -31.94 22.19 -10.44
N GLU A 11 -32.97 22.28 -9.61
CA GLU A 11 -32.95 23.13 -8.41
C GLU A 11 -32.00 22.55 -7.35
N LYS A 12 -32.01 21.22 -7.17
CA LYS A 12 -31.12 20.48 -6.27
C LYS A 12 -30.32 19.42 -7.03
N PRO A 13 -29.24 19.80 -7.73
CA PRO A 13 -28.44 18.87 -8.52
C PRO A 13 -27.69 17.86 -7.63
N GLN A 14 -27.80 16.58 -7.96
CA GLN A 14 -27.04 15.50 -7.34
C GLN A 14 -25.94 15.04 -8.30
N LYS A 15 -24.71 14.92 -7.80
CA LYS A 15 -23.58 14.38 -8.58
C LYS A 15 -23.48 12.87 -8.39
N CYS A 16 -23.02 12.16 -9.41
CA CYS A 16 -22.69 10.74 -9.27
C CYS A 16 -21.64 10.55 -8.16
N SER A 17 -21.94 9.73 -7.15
CA SER A 17 -21.05 9.53 -6.00
C SER A 17 -19.66 9.01 -6.37
N LYS A 18 -19.55 8.23 -7.47
CA LYS A 18 -18.29 7.64 -7.92
C LYS A 18 -17.42 8.61 -8.73
N CYS A 19 -17.99 9.22 -9.77
CA CYS A 19 -17.19 10.04 -10.69
C CYS A 19 -17.25 11.55 -10.37
N GLN A 20 -18.24 12.00 -9.59
CA GLN A 20 -18.50 13.40 -9.22
C GLN A 20 -18.65 14.39 -10.40
N LYS A 21 -18.70 13.88 -11.64
CA LYS A 21 -18.75 14.67 -12.88
C LYS A 21 -20.16 14.81 -13.45
N THR A 22 -20.90 13.70 -13.51
CA THR A 22 -22.25 13.71 -14.10
C THR A 22 -23.29 14.14 -13.07
N ILE A 23 -24.19 15.03 -13.49
CA ILE A 23 -25.21 15.66 -12.64
C ILE A 23 -26.60 15.14 -13.01
N TYR A 24 -27.39 14.84 -11.98
CA TYR A 24 -28.76 14.37 -12.08
C TYR A 24 -29.68 15.25 -11.23
N CYS A 25 -30.94 15.43 -11.63
CA CYS A 25 -31.93 16.08 -10.77
C CYS A 25 -32.45 15.16 -9.65
N SER A 26 -32.37 13.83 -9.86
CA SER A 26 -32.90 12.83 -8.95
C SER A 26 -32.23 11.48 -9.13
N ARG A 27 -32.42 10.60 -8.14
CA ARG A 27 -31.98 9.19 -8.19
C ARG A 27 -32.62 8.41 -9.34
N GLU A 28 -33.83 8.77 -9.75
CA GLU A 28 -34.51 8.16 -10.90
C GLU A 28 -33.74 8.46 -12.20
N CYS A 29 -33.39 9.72 -12.42
CA CYS A 29 -32.58 10.12 -13.58
C CYS A 29 -31.21 9.44 -13.58
N GLN A 30 -30.59 9.29 -12.40
CA GLN A 30 -29.34 8.55 -12.27
C GLN A 30 -29.50 7.06 -12.63
N THR A 31 -30.60 6.44 -12.19
CA THR A 31 -30.86 5.01 -12.42
C THR A 31 -31.15 4.70 -13.89
N LEU A 32 -31.89 5.59 -14.56
CA LEU A 32 -32.17 5.50 -16.00
C LEU A 32 -30.88 5.58 -16.84
N ASP A 33 -29.98 6.50 -16.50
CA ASP A 33 -28.72 6.69 -17.20
C ASP A 33 -27.64 5.65 -16.81
N TRP A 34 -27.82 4.93 -15.69
CA TRP A 34 -26.78 4.08 -15.09
C TRP A 34 -26.17 3.06 -16.07
N LYS A 35 -26.98 2.44 -16.95
CA LYS A 35 -26.50 1.45 -17.92
C LYS A 35 -25.49 2.05 -18.91
N GLN A 36 -25.71 3.29 -19.34
CA GLN A 36 -24.84 4.01 -20.27
C GLN A 36 -23.70 4.69 -19.51
N HIS A 37 -24.03 5.46 -18.48
CA HIS A 37 -23.09 6.17 -17.63
C HIS A 37 -21.95 5.29 -17.11
N LYS A 38 -22.27 4.08 -16.62
CA LYS A 38 -21.27 3.17 -16.06
C LYS A 38 -20.23 2.68 -17.08
N ARG A 39 -20.57 2.68 -18.37
CA ARG A 39 -19.68 2.21 -19.45
C ARG A 39 -18.84 3.34 -20.04
N SER A 40 -19.35 4.57 -20.04
CA SER A 40 -18.75 5.70 -20.75
C SER A 40 -18.07 6.73 -19.85
N VAL A 41 -18.61 6.99 -18.65
CA VAL A 41 -18.19 8.15 -17.83
C VAL A 41 -17.85 7.77 -16.37
N CYS A 42 -18.57 6.82 -15.77
CA CYS A 42 -18.46 6.55 -14.32
C CYS A 42 -17.19 5.80 -13.93
N LEU A 43 -16.73 4.90 -14.79
CA LEU A 43 -15.48 4.18 -14.62
C LEU A 43 -14.37 5.04 -15.24
N LYS A 44 -13.17 5.01 -14.65
CA LYS A 44 -11.93 5.67 -15.11
C LYS A 44 -11.89 5.75 -16.65
N PRO A 45 -11.38 6.87 -17.24
CA PRO A 45 -11.54 7.19 -18.66
C PRO A 45 -11.40 5.93 -19.51
N VAL A 46 -12.28 5.71 -20.49
CA VAL A 46 -12.35 4.46 -21.28
C VAL A 46 -10.97 3.91 -21.69
N LEU A 47 -9.99 4.79 -21.90
CA LEU A 47 -8.57 4.46 -22.06
C LEU A 47 -7.95 3.69 -20.89
N ALA A 48 -8.08 4.15 -19.64
CA ALA A 48 -7.59 3.47 -18.44
C ALA A 48 -8.19 2.06 -18.27
N HIS A 49 -9.48 1.86 -18.54
CA HIS A 49 -10.07 0.52 -18.49
C HIS A 49 -9.57 -0.36 -19.66
N LYS A 50 -9.37 0.23 -20.85
CA LYS A 50 -8.78 -0.50 -21.99
C LYS A 50 -7.32 -0.87 -21.73
N THR A 51 -6.51 0.04 -21.18
CA THR A 51 -5.11 -0.23 -20.82
C THR A 51 -5.02 -1.24 -19.69
N GLU A 52 -5.85 -1.14 -18.64
CA GLU A 52 -5.92 -2.16 -17.57
C GLU A 52 -6.33 -3.53 -18.12
N LYS A 53 -7.33 -3.59 -19.00
CA LYS A 53 -7.73 -4.85 -19.65
C LYS A 53 -6.63 -5.42 -20.55
N LEU A 54 -5.88 -4.56 -21.24
CA LEU A 54 -4.73 -4.98 -22.04
C LEU A 54 -3.60 -5.48 -21.13
N LEU A 55 -3.23 -4.74 -20.08
CA LEU A 55 -2.23 -5.14 -19.10
C LEU A 55 -2.59 -6.50 -18.48
N ASN A 56 -3.81 -6.65 -17.98
CA ASN A 56 -4.30 -7.91 -17.41
C ASN A 56 -4.31 -9.05 -18.44
N LYS A 57 -4.59 -8.77 -19.72
CA LYS A 57 -4.51 -9.76 -20.80
C LYS A 57 -3.06 -10.19 -21.05
N PHE A 58 -2.10 -9.29 -20.98
CA PHE A 58 -0.67 -9.58 -21.15
C PHE A 58 0.00 -10.15 -19.89
N SER A 59 -0.59 -10.00 -18.71
CA SER A 59 -0.11 -10.60 -17.45
C SER A 59 -0.59 -12.04 -17.24
N GLY A 60 -1.44 -12.58 -18.12
CA GLY A 60 -1.97 -13.94 -18.00
C GLY A 60 -0.95 -15.06 -18.28
N PRO A 61 -1.21 -16.29 -17.79
CA PRO A 61 -0.37 -17.46 -18.07
C PRO A 61 -0.37 -17.74 -19.58
N GLY A 62 0.75 -17.45 -20.26
CA GLY A 62 0.91 -17.62 -21.72
C GLY A 62 1.46 -16.39 -22.45
N PHE A 63 1.57 -15.24 -21.79
CA PHE A 63 2.17 -14.02 -22.36
C PHE A 63 3.53 -13.70 -21.71
N ALA A 64 4.34 -12.87 -22.36
CA ALA A 64 5.72 -12.56 -21.94
C ALA A 64 5.81 -12.04 -20.48
N LEU A 65 4.87 -11.17 -20.06
CA LEU A 65 4.82 -10.67 -18.67
C LEU A 65 4.40 -11.77 -17.67
N GLY A 66 3.54 -12.71 -18.07
CA GLY A 66 3.25 -13.90 -17.25
C GLY A 66 4.46 -14.82 -17.08
N GLY A 67 5.40 -14.79 -18.04
CA GLY A 67 6.71 -15.44 -17.92
C GLY A 67 7.56 -14.85 -16.80
N LEU A 68 7.58 -13.52 -16.64
CA LEU A 68 8.30 -12.84 -15.56
C LEU A 68 7.76 -13.25 -14.19
N THR A 69 6.44 -13.23 -13.99
CA THR A 69 5.83 -13.67 -12.73
C THR A 69 6.15 -15.13 -12.40
N ARG A 70 6.17 -16.02 -13.39
CA ARG A 70 6.61 -17.42 -13.20
C ARG A 70 8.08 -17.52 -12.83
N MET A 71 8.94 -16.74 -13.48
CA MET A 71 10.37 -16.72 -13.14
C MET A 71 10.60 -16.19 -11.73
N GLU A 72 9.89 -15.15 -11.30
CA GLU A 72 9.91 -14.66 -9.91
C GLU A 72 9.45 -15.73 -8.92
N ASP A 73 8.34 -16.42 -9.20
CA ASP A 73 7.82 -17.49 -8.35
C ASP A 73 8.82 -18.66 -8.25
N MET A 74 9.46 -19.04 -9.36
CA MET A 74 10.50 -20.07 -9.38
C MET A 74 11.77 -19.63 -8.64
N ALA A 75 12.22 -18.39 -8.83
CA ALA A 75 13.38 -17.84 -8.14
C ALA A 75 13.14 -17.74 -6.64
N TRP A 76 11.93 -17.37 -6.23
CA TRP A 76 11.52 -17.39 -4.82
C TRP A 76 11.49 -18.82 -4.27
N ALA A 77 10.88 -19.77 -4.98
CA ALA A 77 10.81 -21.17 -4.56
C ALA A 77 12.19 -21.82 -4.45
N GLU A 78 13.11 -21.49 -5.36
CA GLU A 78 14.50 -21.94 -5.29
C GLU A 78 15.21 -21.34 -4.09
N ARG A 79 14.99 -20.06 -3.79
CA ARG A 79 15.55 -19.41 -2.61
C ARG A 79 15.04 -20.01 -1.30
N VAL A 80 13.76 -20.38 -1.22
CA VAL A 80 13.21 -21.09 -0.06
C VAL A 80 13.85 -22.48 0.10
N ARG A 81 14.11 -23.18 -1.01
CA ARG A 81 14.79 -24.49 -0.99
C ARG A 81 16.27 -24.38 -0.62
N SER A 82 16.92 -23.31 -1.06
CA SER A 82 18.36 -23.08 -0.94
C SER A 82 18.65 -21.65 -0.45
N PRO A 83 18.38 -21.33 0.83
CA PRO A 83 18.62 -19.99 1.35
C PRO A 83 20.13 -19.71 1.32
N ARG A 84 20.53 -18.76 0.47
CA ARG A 84 21.91 -18.30 0.36
C ARG A 84 21.96 -16.81 0.67
N PRO A 85 22.94 -16.38 1.49
CA PRO A 85 23.33 -14.98 1.63
C PRO A 85 23.48 -14.30 0.26
N THR A 86 22.63 -13.32 -0.05
CA THR A 86 22.82 -12.50 -1.25
C THR A 86 23.90 -11.44 -0.98
N ARG A 87 24.65 -11.08 -2.03
CA ARG A 87 25.55 -9.92 -2.02
C ARG A 87 24.84 -8.62 -2.37
N VAL A 88 23.54 -8.66 -2.65
CA VAL A 88 22.71 -7.52 -3.03
C VAL A 88 21.47 -7.43 -2.13
N CYS A 89 20.98 -6.22 -1.90
CA CYS A 89 19.68 -6.01 -1.29
C CYS A 89 18.57 -6.55 -2.21
N ASP A 90 17.68 -7.37 -1.68
CA ASP A 90 16.58 -7.94 -2.47
C ASP A 90 15.46 -6.93 -2.78
N GLY A 91 15.52 -5.76 -2.15
CA GLY A 91 14.66 -4.63 -2.49
C GLY A 91 15.24 -3.79 -3.63
N CYS A 92 16.38 -3.13 -3.38
CA CYS A 92 16.98 -2.16 -4.30
C CYS A 92 17.92 -2.79 -5.35
N PHE A 93 18.23 -4.09 -5.25
CA PHE A 93 19.29 -4.79 -6.00
C PHE A 93 20.71 -4.19 -5.88
N ALA A 94 20.90 -3.16 -5.06
CA ALA A 94 22.21 -2.59 -4.82
C ALA A 94 23.09 -3.60 -4.08
N LEU A 95 24.37 -3.64 -4.44
CA LEU A 95 25.37 -4.44 -3.75
C LEU A 95 25.49 -3.96 -2.30
N TRP A 96 25.56 -4.91 -1.38
CA TRP A 96 25.97 -4.63 -0.02
C TRP A 96 27.42 -4.15 -0.07
N ASN A 97 27.71 -2.97 0.48
CA ASN A 97 29.10 -2.59 0.74
C ASN A 97 29.64 -3.60 1.76
N GLU A 98 30.45 -4.55 1.30
CA GLU A 98 31.32 -5.35 2.18
C GLU A 98 32.50 -4.49 2.69
N SER A 99 32.62 -3.24 2.26
CA SER A 99 33.68 -2.33 2.69
C SER A 99 33.54 -1.98 4.18
N THR A 100 34.69 -1.94 4.84
CA THR A 100 34.87 -1.25 6.12
C THR A 100 34.42 0.20 5.94
N PHE A 101 33.48 0.66 6.76
CA PHE A 101 33.00 2.04 6.81
C PHE A 101 34.18 3.03 6.83
N ASP A 102 34.33 3.85 5.78
CA ASP A 102 35.28 4.98 5.76
C ASP A 102 34.51 6.24 6.18
N PRO A 103 34.84 6.85 7.33
CA PRO A 103 34.15 8.04 7.84
C PRO A 103 34.38 9.30 6.99
N ASN A 104 35.23 9.27 5.96
CA ASN A 104 35.53 10.41 5.10
C ASN A 104 34.95 10.29 3.67
N GLU A 105 34.29 9.18 3.31
CA GLU A 105 33.60 9.08 2.02
C GLU A 105 32.32 9.93 2.03
N ASP A 106 32.21 10.86 1.08
CA ASP A 106 31.01 11.66 0.81
C ASP A 106 29.87 10.75 0.34
N ASP A 107 28.81 10.68 1.16
CA ASP A 107 27.63 9.80 1.04
C ASP A 107 26.70 10.14 -0.14
N SER A 108 27.16 10.98 -1.08
CA SER A 108 26.40 11.37 -2.28
C SER A 108 26.23 10.24 -3.30
N ASN A 109 26.95 9.13 -3.16
CA ASN A 109 26.84 7.99 -4.06
C ASN A 109 25.85 6.96 -3.49
N ARG A 110 24.64 6.91 -4.07
CA ARG A 110 23.46 6.08 -3.68
C ARG A 110 23.74 4.58 -3.48
N ARG A 111 24.54 4.19 -2.48
CA ARG A 111 24.76 2.81 -2.07
C ARG A 111 23.84 2.53 -0.91
N CYS A 112 23.05 1.46 -1.04
CA CYS A 112 22.21 0.97 0.06
C CYS A 112 23.14 0.66 1.26
N GLY A 113 22.78 1.13 2.46
CA GLY A 113 23.63 1.04 3.67
C GLY A 113 24.15 -0.37 4.02
N PRO A 114 25.04 -0.50 5.02
CA PRO A 114 25.73 -1.76 5.30
C PRO A 114 24.74 -2.88 5.59
N ARG A 115 25.07 -4.11 5.15
CA ARG A 115 24.23 -5.31 5.32
C ARG A 115 23.78 -5.55 6.77
N ARG A 116 24.54 -5.05 7.74
CA ARG A 116 24.28 -5.16 9.19
C ARG A 116 23.07 -4.34 9.66
N GLU A 117 22.70 -3.29 8.95
CA GLU A 117 21.54 -2.44 9.29
C GLU A 117 20.26 -2.86 8.57
N GLY A 118 20.37 -3.82 7.65
CA GLY A 118 19.23 -4.42 6.97
C GLY A 118 18.48 -5.43 7.83
N LYS A 119 17.29 -5.85 7.37
CA LYS A 119 16.58 -7.00 7.95
C LYS A 119 16.74 -8.23 7.08
N ARG A 120 16.88 -9.39 7.72
CA ARG A 120 16.97 -10.71 7.08
C ARG A 120 15.83 -11.60 7.55
N CYS A 121 15.20 -12.31 6.63
CA CYS A 121 14.24 -13.36 6.94
C CYS A 121 14.98 -14.66 7.31
N ASN A 122 14.63 -15.26 8.45
CA ASN A 122 15.25 -16.51 8.90
C ASN A 122 14.81 -17.74 8.10
N ASP A 123 13.68 -17.67 7.39
CA ASP A 123 13.11 -18.82 6.68
C ASP A 123 13.65 -18.94 5.24
N CYS A 124 13.86 -17.81 4.55
CA CYS A 124 14.27 -17.80 3.14
C CYS A 124 15.44 -16.87 2.81
N ASP A 125 16.14 -16.36 3.83
CA ASP A 125 17.30 -15.46 3.67
C ASP A 125 17.05 -14.16 2.89
N TRP A 126 15.77 -13.80 2.69
CA TRP A 126 15.41 -12.52 2.09
C TRP A 126 15.99 -11.37 2.90
N THR A 127 16.85 -10.56 2.29
CA THR A 127 17.62 -9.50 2.97
C THR A 127 17.35 -8.16 2.31
N VAL A 128 16.93 -7.17 3.10
CA VAL A 128 16.59 -5.83 2.63
C VAL A 128 17.35 -4.76 3.40
N CYS A 129 17.73 -3.67 2.75
CA CYS A 129 18.50 -2.60 3.40
C CYS A 129 17.58 -1.72 4.26
N ARG A 130 18.19 -0.94 5.14
CA ARG A 130 17.48 0.03 5.98
C ARG A 130 16.66 1.02 5.15
N ASP A 131 17.21 1.51 4.04
CA ASP A 131 16.53 2.48 3.19
C ASP A 131 15.28 1.88 2.54
N CYS A 132 15.37 0.63 2.07
CA CYS A 132 14.22 -0.08 1.50
C CYS A 132 13.15 -0.43 2.55
N LEU A 133 13.49 -0.41 3.85
CA LEU A 133 12.53 -0.59 4.94
C LEU A 133 11.88 0.72 5.39
N ALA A 134 12.50 1.87 5.08
CA ALA A 134 12.03 3.16 5.51
C ALA A 134 10.62 3.43 4.94
N PRO A 135 9.62 3.78 5.78
CA PRO A 135 8.24 3.99 5.33
C PRO A 135 8.10 4.91 4.11
N GLU A 136 8.88 5.99 4.08
CA GLU A 136 8.94 6.96 2.98
C GLU A 136 9.38 6.38 1.63
N ASN A 137 10.08 5.24 1.64
CA ASN A 137 10.53 4.54 0.45
C ASN A 137 9.58 3.40 0.04
N GLN A 138 8.68 2.96 0.94
CA GLN A 138 7.66 1.95 0.65
C GLN A 138 6.48 2.52 -0.17
N ASP A 139 6.23 3.83 -0.08
CA ASP A 139 5.16 4.52 -0.80
C ASP A 139 5.58 5.03 -2.21
N ARG A 140 6.81 4.77 -2.63
CA ARG A 140 7.26 5.11 -3.99
C ARG A 140 6.47 4.31 -5.04
N ASN A 141 6.32 4.87 -6.23
CA ASN A 141 5.60 4.23 -7.35
C ASN A 141 6.10 2.79 -7.54
N ILE A 142 5.23 1.83 -7.88
CA ILE A 142 5.56 0.41 -8.07
C ILE A 142 6.76 0.14 -9.01
N LEU A 143 7.06 1.08 -9.92
CA LEU A 143 8.20 1.03 -10.83
C LEU A 143 9.52 1.52 -10.21
N GLN A 144 9.44 2.25 -9.10
CA GLN A 144 10.56 2.83 -8.33
C GLN A 144 10.69 2.22 -6.93
N ALA A 145 9.62 1.57 -6.44
CA ALA A 145 9.64 0.85 -5.19
C ALA A 145 10.49 -0.41 -5.35
N PRO A 146 11.39 -0.70 -4.40
CA PRO A 146 11.99 -2.01 -4.32
C PRO A 146 10.89 -3.08 -4.27
N THR A 147 10.91 -4.07 -5.17
CA THR A 147 9.90 -5.16 -5.27
C THR A 147 9.97 -6.18 -4.12
N GLY A 148 10.59 -5.75 -3.03
CA GLY A 148 11.07 -6.58 -1.96
C GLY A 148 10.11 -6.59 -0.80
N SER A 149 9.19 -7.55 -0.77
CA SER A 149 8.71 -8.06 0.51
C SER A 149 8.97 -9.55 0.56
N CYS A 150 9.46 -10.05 1.68
CA CYS A 150 9.59 -11.48 1.87
C CYS A 150 8.18 -12.11 1.78
N ARG A 151 8.04 -13.17 0.97
CA ARG A 151 6.76 -13.87 0.80
C ARG A 151 6.54 -14.99 1.83
N CYS A 152 7.43 -15.15 2.81
CA CYS A 152 7.23 -16.15 3.86
C CYS A 152 6.07 -15.71 4.78
N PRO A 153 5.18 -16.63 5.21
CA PRO A 153 3.95 -16.30 5.95
C PRO A 153 4.16 -15.46 7.22
N ASN A 154 5.31 -15.64 7.87
CA ASN A 154 5.69 -14.95 9.11
C ASN A 154 6.78 -13.90 8.90
N ALA A 155 7.21 -13.67 7.66
CA ALA A 155 8.36 -12.84 7.36
C ALA A 155 7.99 -11.39 7.12
N ASN A 156 7.35 -10.81 8.12
CA ASN A 156 7.38 -9.36 8.28
C ASN A 156 8.58 -8.95 9.15
N PHE A 157 9.70 -9.68 8.98
CA PHE A 157 10.94 -9.56 9.74
C PHE A 157 10.76 -9.50 11.26
N GLY A 158 9.89 -10.37 11.78
CA GLY A 158 9.57 -10.41 13.21
C GLY A 158 8.65 -9.28 13.70
N VAL A 159 8.20 -8.36 12.83
CA VAL A 159 7.18 -7.37 13.17
C VAL A 159 5.81 -7.95 12.83
N PRO A 160 4.87 -8.16 13.76
CA PRO A 160 3.57 -8.69 13.38
C PRO A 160 2.79 -7.71 12.48
N TYR A 161 2.25 -8.15 11.33
CA TYR A 161 1.40 -7.27 10.48
C TYR A 161 0.22 -6.64 11.22
N CYS A 162 -0.18 -7.24 12.35
CA CYS A 162 -1.26 -6.70 13.17
C CYS A 162 -0.88 -5.42 13.92
N THR A 163 0.40 -5.10 14.14
CA THR A 163 0.81 -3.86 14.83
C THR A 163 1.12 -2.71 13.87
N MET A 164 1.32 -3.00 12.59
CA MET A 164 1.67 -1.99 11.60
C MET A 164 0.42 -1.34 10.98
N THR A 165 0.59 -0.11 10.54
CA THR A 165 -0.31 0.52 9.58
C THR A 165 -0.38 -0.30 8.31
N THR A 166 -1.52 -0.27 7.64
CA THR A 166 -1.71 -0.93 6.35
C THR A 166 -0.74 -0.37 5.32
N SER A 167 0.18 -1.21 4.86
CA SER A 167 0.87 -1.01 3.60
C SER A 167 0.31 -2.00 2.58
N TYR A 168 0.20 -1.57 1.33
CA TYR A 168 -0.16 -2.43 0.20
C TYR A 168 0.78 -3.64 0.08
N LEU A 169 2.02 -3.52 0.55
CA LEU A 169 3.06 -4.54 0.50
C LEU A 169 2.96 -5.59 1.62
N HIS A 170 2.03 -5.43 2.57
CA HIS A 170 1.78 -6.42 3.60
C HIS A 170 0.96 -7.56 3.01
N GLY A 171 1.60 -8.65 2.60
CA GLY A 171 0.97 -9.81 1.97
C GLY A 171 1.92 -10.55 1.03
N ASP A 172 1.40 -11.49 0.25
CA ASP A 172 2.12 -12.27 -0.77
C ASP A 172 2.52 -11.45 -2.02
N GLN A 173 2.69 -10.12 -1.87
CA GLN A 173 2.82 -9.12 -2.94
C GLN A 173 1.62 -8.99 -3.89
N ARG A 174 0.65 -9.92 -3.84
CA ARG A 174 -0.50 -9.95 -4.76
C ARG A 174 -1.79 -9.53 -4.09
N LYS A 175 -1.90 -9.67 -2.77
CA LYS A 175 -3.08 -9.30 -2.00
C LYS A 175 -2.69 -8.49 -0.78
N GLN A 176 -3.43 -7.39 -0.58
CA GLN A 176 -3.38 -6.64 0.67
C GLN A 176 -3.76 -7.55 1.85
N TYR A 177 -3.02 -7.46 2.94
CA TYR A 177 -3.33 -8.17 4.18
C TYR A 177 -4.68 -7.69 4.71
N THR A 178 -5.65 -8.61 4.69
CA THR A 178 -7.02 -8.41 5.17
C THR A 178 -7.25 -9.19 6.46
N GLY A 179 -6.21 -9.41 7.27
CA GLY A 179 -6.33 -10.08 8.56
C GLY A 179 -6.61 -9.10 9.71
N PRO A 180 -6.87 -9.62 10.93
CA PRO A 180 -7.06 -8.80 12.12
C PRO A 180 -5.81 -7.97 12.43
N ARG A 181 -6.04 -6.74 12.86
CA ARG A 181 -5.02 -5.75 13.26
C ARG A 181 -5.32 -5.20 14.63
N HIS A 182 -4.30 -4.75 15.36
CA HIS A 182 -4.40 -4.09 16.66
C HIS A 182 -3.24 -3.09 16.82
N PRO A 183 -3.21 -2.01 16.02
CA PRO A 183 -2.25 -0.93 16.25
C PRO A 183 -2.46 -0.35 17.65
N GLU A 184 -1.45 0.34 18.18
CA GLU A 184 -1.56 1.01 19.47
C GLU A 184 -2.66 2.08 19.40
N ILE A 185 -3.68 1.99 20.27
CA ILE A 185 -4.90 2.79 20.16
C ILE A 185 -4.55 4.30 20.13
N SER A 186 -3.66 4.74 21.03
CA SER A 186 -3.22 6.14 21.18
C SER A 186 -2.51 6.72 19.94
N GLY A 187 -1.83 5.89 19.14
CA GLY A 187 -1.07 6.34 17.96
C GLY A 187 -1.73 6.00 16.63
N SER A 188 -2.82 5.23 16.64
CA SER A 188 -3.39 4.67 15.42
C SER A 188 -4.26 5.61 14.60
N GLY A 189 -4.73 6.71 15.19
CA GLY A 189 -5.70 7.63 14.58
C GLY A 189 -7.12 7.06 14.42
N TYR A 190 -7.38 5.83 14.89
CA TYR A 190 -8.72 5.24 14.91
C TYR A 190 -9.44 5.57 16.22
N PRO A 191 -10.76 5.84 16.18
CA PRO A 191 -11.54 5.99 17.41
C PRO A 191 -11.61 4.66 18.18
N GLU A 192 -11.79 4.70 19.50
CA GLU A 192 -11.88 3.47 20.31
C GLU A 192 -13.02 2.53 19.87
N SER A 193 -14.06 3.09 19.26
CA SER A 193 -15.20 2.35 18.70
C SER A 193 -14.85 1.52 17.47
N ALA A 194 -13.72 1.81 16.80
CA ALA A 194 -13.22 1.03 15.66
C ALA A 194 -12.59 -0.30 16.10
N PHE A 195 -12.36 -0.50 17.39
CA PHE A 195 -11.81 -1.72 17.96
C PHE A 195 -12.92 -2.59 18.54
N ASP A 196 -12.69 -3.90 18.60
CA ASP A 196 -13.56 -4.83 19.29
C ASP A 196 -13.69 -4.44 20.78
N ASP A 197 -14.89 -4.62 21.35
CA ASP A 197 -15.17 -4.27 22.74
C ASP A 197 -14.38 -5.14 23.71
N LYS A 198 -14.13 -6.41 23.34
CA LYS A 198 -13.40 -7.38 24.15
C LYS A 198 -12.08 -7.76 23.48
N PRO A 199 -10.99 -7.91 24.25
CA PRO A 199 -9.74 -8.44 23.71
C PRO A 199 -9.95 -9.87 23.22
N LYS A 200 -9.43 -10.18 22.03
CA LYS A 200 -9.46 -11.51 21.43
C LYS A 200 -8.07 -11.94 21.01
N LYS A 201 -7.86 -13.25 20.88
CA LYS A 201 -6.59 -13.80 20.42
C LYS A 201 -6.37 -13.38 18.97
N CYS A 202 -5.35 -12.57 18.71
CA CYS A 202 -4.99 -12.16 17.37
C CYS A 202 -4.56 -13.38 16.56
N LYS A 203 -5.14 -13.55 15.36
CA LYS A 203 -4.82 -14.68 14.48
C LYS A 203 -3.40 -14.62 13.92
N ASN A 204 -2.75 -13.46 13.97
CA ASN A 204 -1.42 -13.25 13.41
C ASN A 204 -0.32 -13.40 14.46
N CYS A 205 -0.33 -12.61 15.54
CA CYS A 205 0.68 -12.70 16.60
C CYS A 205 0.32 -13.65 17.76
N GLY A 206 -0.94 -14.06 17.89
CA GLY A 206 -1.40 -14.90 19.00
C GLY A 206 -1.64 -14.17 20.33
N GLU A 207 -1.34 -12.87 20.43
CA GLU A 207 -1.59 -12.07 21.64
C GLU A 207 -3.08 -11.78 21.86
N MET A 208 -3.48 -11.61 23.12
CA MET A 208 -4.82 -11.13 23.49
C MET A 208 -4.87 -9.60 23.40
N ARG A 209 -5.47 -9.07 22.32
CA ARG A 209 -5.55 -7.63 22.05
C ARG A 209 -6.94 -7.25 21.57
N ARG A 210 -7.34 -5.98 21.76
CA ARG A 210 -8.51 -5.40 21.09
C ARG A 210 -8.13 -5.17 19.64
N CYS A 211 -8.74 -5.92 18.72
CA CYS A 211 -8.43 -5.78 17.30
C CYS A 211 -9.36 -4.77 16.63
N LEU A 212 -8.94 -4.17 15.53
CA LEU A 212 -9.80 -3.44 14.62
C LEU A 212 -10.95 -4.33 14.14
N LYS A 213 -12.15 -3.74 14.11
CA LYS A 213 -13.33 -4.35 13.51
C LYS A 213 -13.10 -4.57 12.02
N LYS A 214 -13.81 -5.57 11.46
CA LYS A 214 -13.62 -6.02 10.07
C LYS A 214 -13.84 -4.91 9.04
N GLU A 215 -14.74 -3.98 9.34
CA GLU A 215 -15.02 -2.81 8.50
C GLU A 215 -13.81 -1.88 8.32
N HIS A 216 -12.89 -1.86 9.29
CA HIS A 216 -11.69 -1.03 9.26
C HIS A 216 -10.43 -1.78 8.78
N TRP A 217 -10.58 -3.02 8.27
CA TRP A 217 -9.44 -3.83 7.80
C TRP A 217 -8.86 -3.38 6.46
N THR A 218 -9.52 -2.49 5.74
CA THR A 218 -8.99 -1.96 4.46
C THR A 218 -8.62 -0.49 4.51
N ASP A 219 -8.92 0.17 5.63
CA ASP A 219 -8.60 1.58 5.82
C ASP A 219 -7.08 1.75 5.75
N TYR A 220 -6.62 2.47 4.72
CA TYR A 220 -5.27 3.04 4.74
C TYR A 220 -5.22 4.04 5.88
N ALA A 221 -4.16 4.03 6.69
CA ALA A 221 -3.97 4.84 7.90
C ALA A 221 -4.90 6.07 7.90
N PRO A 222 -5.88 6.12 8.82
CA PRO A 222 -7.10 6.88 8.63
C PRO A 222 -6.77 8.34 8.31
N GLU A 223 -7.62 9.01 7.52
CA GLU A 223 -7.51 10.44 7.19
C GLU A 223 -7.17 11.32 8.41
N ALA A 224 -7.50 10.87 9.63
CA ALA A 224 -7.04 11.44 10.89
C ALA A 224 -5.51 11.68 10.96
N MET A 225 -4.68 10.75 10.51
CA MET A 225 -3.23 10.90 10.53
C MET A 225 -2.75 11.93 9.49
N LEU A 226 -3.37 11.96 8.30
CA LEU A 226 -3.17 13.01 7.30
C LEU A 226 -3.59 14.39 7.85
N ASN A 227 -4.76 14.46 8.48
CA ASN A 227 -5.28 15.68 9.09
C ASN A 227 -4.43 16.16 10.27
N MET A 228 -3.86 15.25 11.07
CA MET A 228 -2.92 15.58 12.15
C MET A 228 -1.62 16.15 11.60
N VAL A 229 -1.08 15.58 10.51
CA VAL A 229 0.10 16.14 9.83
C VAL A 229 -0.22 17.52 9.27
N GLU A 230 -1.35 17.70 8.57
CA GLU A 230 -1.76 19.01 8.06
C GLU A 230 -1.99 20.06 9.17
N GLN A 231 -2.47 19.65 10.35
CA GLN A 231 -2.63 20.53 11.50
C GLN A 231 -1.28 20.93 12.09
N ALA A 232 -0.36 19.96 12.28
CA ALA A 232 0.98 20.23 12.77
C ALA A 232 1.76 21.18 11.83
N GLU A 233 1.62 21.02 10.51
CA GLU A 233 2.20 21.94 9.52
C GLU A 233 1.61 23.35 9.59
N LYS A 234 0.30 23.48 9.83
CA LYS A 234 -0.36 24.78 10.04
C LYS A 234 0.09 25.46 11.34
N GLU A 235 0.45 24.70 12.36
CA GLU A 235 0.93 25.22 13.64
C GLU A 235 2.41 25.63 13.58
N SER A 236 3.26 24.84 12.93
CA SER A 236 4.68 25.20 12.72
C SER A 236 4.82 26.44 11.84
N GLY A 237 4.04 26.56 10.75
CA GLY A 237 4.05 27.74 9.88
C GLY A 237 3.61 29.04 10.55
N LYS A 238 2.83 28.98 11.64
CA LYS A 238 2.45 30.17 12.42
C LYS A 238 3.58 30.68 13.34
N GLN A 239 4.57 29.86 13.67
CA GLN A 239 5.68 30.27 14.54
C GLN A 239 6.79 31.01 13.78
N GLU A 240 6.99 30.71 12.50
CA GLU A 240 8.01 31.39 11.67
C GLU A 240 7.61 32.81 11.24
N GLY A 241 6.31 33.11 11.10
CA GLY A 241 5.83 34.44 10.72
C GLY A 241 5.78 35.49 11.84
N ARG A 242 6.28 35.18 13.04
CA ARG A 242 6.29 36.07 14.22
C ARG A 242 7.68 36.55 14.65
N ARG A 243 8.71 36.30 13.83
CA ARG A 243 10.06 36.82 14.05
C ARG A 243 10.40 37.94 13.07
#